data_AF-A0A7G3AMM6-F1
#
_entry.id   AF-A0A7G3AMM6-F1
#
_cell.length_a   1.000
_cell.length_b   1.000
_cell.length_c   1.000
_cell.angle_alpha   90.00
_cell.angle_beta   90.00
_cell.angle_gamma   90.00
#
_symmetry.space_group_name_H-M   'P 1'
#
loop_
_entity.id
_entity.type
_entity.pdbx_description
1 polymer ?
#
loop_
_entity_poly.entity_id
_entity_poly.type
_entity_poly.pdbx_seq_one_letter_code
_entity_poly.pdbx_strand_id
1 'polypeptide(L)'
;MLFQCGLVKLLFATETFAMGVNMPARTVIFDSDRKFDGTAVRNLYPAEYTQMAGRAGRRGLDENGTVILICKSEKVPDIPSLQGMMLGKPMRLESQFKLTYAMILNLLRVERVSVVDMMSHSYREFHSQQKLPENMIKLREVQKEFAQLP
;
A
#
# COMPACT_ATOMS: atom_id res chain seq x y z
N MET A 1 -5.45 13.06 23.97
CA MET A 1 -4.74 13.77 22.88
C MET A 1 -3.69 14.73 23.44
N LEU A 2 -2.68 14.27 24.18
CA LEU A 2 -1.71 15.19 24.82
C LEU A 2 -0.71 15.82 23.83
N PHE A 3 -0.29 15.07 22.81
CA PHE A 3 0.66 15.56 21.82
C PHE A 3 0.02 16.52 20.80
N GLN A 4 -1.27 16.36 20.45
CA GLN A 4 -1.98 17.35 19.63
C GLN A 4 -2.19 18.67 20.37
N CYS A 5 -2.43 18.62 21.68
CA CYS A 5 -2.44 19.81 22.54
C CYS A 5 -1.04 20.42 22.74
N GLY A 6 0.01 19.83 22.17
CA GLY A 6 1.38 20.33 22.28
C GLY A 6 2.04 20.15 23.64
N LEU A 7 1.42 19.39 24.56
CA LEU A 7 1.93 19.12 25.90
C LEU A 7 3.10 18.12 25.89
N VAL A 8 3.11 17.23 24.90
CA VAL A 8 4.17 16.25 24.66
C VAL A 8 5.00 16.69 23.47
N LYS A 9 6.31 16.84 23.65
CA LYS A 9 7.25 17.26 22.59
C LYS A 9 7.96 16.10 21.90
N LEU A 10 8.08 14.96 22.58
CA LEU A 10 8.73 13.75 22.10
C LEU A 10 7.75 12.59 22.19
N LEU A 11 7.56 11.87 21.09
CA LEU A 11 6.67 10.72 21.01
C LEU A 11 7.42 9.56 20.36
N PHE A 12 7.48 8.43 21.06
CA PHE A 12 7.88 7.15 20.49
C PHE A 12 6.63 6.43 20.01
N ALA A 13 6.60 6.06 18.74
CA ALA A 13 5.44 5.43 18.13
C ALA A 13 5.86 4.34 17.15
N THR A 14 5.01 3.34 16.99
CA THR A 14 5.12 2.30 15.97
C THR A 14 4.45 2.74 14.66
N GLU A 15 4.67 1.99 13.58
CA GLU A 15 4.16 2.27 12.24
C GLU A 15 2.65 2.59 12.20
N THR A 16 1.85 1.90 13.01
CA THR A 16 0.38 2.07 13.04
C THR A 16 -0.06 3.51 13.37
N PHE A 17 0.77 4.27 14.08
CA PHE A 17 0.49 5.67 14.39
C PHE A 17 0.40 6.53 13.12
N ALA A 18 1.23 6.25 12.12
CA ALA A 18 1.24 6.98 10.86
C ALA A 18 0.02 6.68 9.98
N MET A 19 -0.68 5.56 10.20
CA MET A 19 -1.81 5.14 9.36
C MET A 19 -3.16 5.77 9.76
N GLY A 20 -3.33 6.24 11.00
CA GLY A 20 -4.68 6.43 11.56
C GLY A 20 -5.00 7.79 12.19
N VAL A 21 -4.04 8.71 12.32
CA VAL A 21 -4.27 9.96 13.08
C VAL A 21 -3.74 11.18 12.35
N ASN A 22 -4.52 12.26 12.32
CA ASN A 22 -4.06 13.56 11.82
C ASN A 22 -3.23 14.28 12.90
N MET A 23 -1.97 13.91 13.03
CA MET A 23 -1.10 14.35 14.12
C MET A 23 0.31 14.63 13.60
N PRO A 24 0.51 15.77 12.92
CA PRO A 24 1.80 16.12 12.33
C PRO A 24 2.81 16.54 13.40
N ALA A 25 4.08 16.25 13.14
CA ALA A 25 5.22 16.63 13.96
C ALA A 25 6.16 17.52 13.14
N ARG A 26 6.98 18.36 13.79
CA ARG A 26 8.02 19.13 13.08
C ARG A 26 9.09 18.20 12.48
N THR A 27 9.44 17.17 13.23
CA THR A 27 10.51 16.23 12.89
C THR A 27 10.04 14.79 13.10
N VAL A 28 10.38 13.91 12.15
CA VAL A 28 10.19 12.46 12.27
C VAL A 28 11.57 11.81 12.28
N ILE A 29 11.77 10.87 13.20
CA ILE A 29 13.02 10.13 13.35
C ILE A 29 12.72 8.64 13.16
N PHE A 30 13.42 8.02 12.22
CA PHE A 30 13.39 6.58 11.99
C PHE A 30 14.52 5.93 12.79
N ASP A 31 14.15 5.00 13.67
CA ASP A 31 15.11 4.23 14.48
C ASP A 31 15.89 3.21 13.63
N SER A 32 15.25 2.67 12.59
CA SER A 32 15.81 1.74 11.61
C SER A 32 15.06 1.85 10.28
N ASP A 33 15.75 1.52 9.19
CA ASP A 33 15.23 1.34 7.83
C ASP A 33 14.64 -0.07 7.58
N ARG A 34 14.67 -0.94 8.59
CA ARG A 34 14.19 -2.31 8.52
C ARG A 34 13.05 -2.56 9.50
N LYS A 35 12.11 -3.42 9.12
CA LYS A 35 11.04 -3.88 9.99
C LYS A 35 10.78 -5.37 9.82
N PHE A 36 10.15 -5.95 10.85
CA PHE A 36 9.61 -7.30 10.79
C PHE A 36 8.15 -7.23 10.36
N ASP A 37 7.79 -7.96 9.29
CA ASP A 37 6.41 -7.97 8.75
C ASP A 37 5.55 -9.14 9.22
N GLY A 38 6.02 -9.89 10.23
CA GLY A 38 5.41 -11.13 10.69
C GLY A 38 6.08 -12.38 10.14
N THR A 39 6.83 -12.26 9.05
CA THR A 39 7.54 -13.39 8.40
C THR A 39 9.03 -13.18 8.28
N ALA A 40 9.47 -11.99 7.88
CA ALA A 40 10.88 -11.69 7.66
C ALA A 40 11.23 -10.26 8.09
N VAL A 41 12.51 -10.05 8.39
CA VAL A 41 13.06 -8.72 8.62
C VAL A 41 13.52 -8.14 7.27
N ARG A 42 12.73 -7.21 6.74
CA ARG A 42 12.95 -6.58 5.43
C ARG A 42 13.10 -5.07 5.55
N ASN A 43 13.53 -4.43 4.47
CA ASN A 43 13.56 -2.98 4.38
C ASN A 43 12.13 -2.43 4.31
N LEU A 44 11.96 -1.18 4.75
CA LEU A 44 10.72 -0.45 4.60
C LEU A 44 10.38 -0.29 3.11
N TYR A 45 9.11 -0.51 2.77
CA TYR A 45 8.62 -0.20 1.43
C TYR A 45 8.46 1.30 1.24
N PRO A 46 8.50 1.80 -0.01
CA PRO A 46 8.39 3.24 -0.28
C PRO A 46 7.11 3.85 0.28
N ALA A 47 5.98 3.13 0.18
CA ALA A 47 4.71 3.58 0.72
C ALA A 47 4.72 3.73 2.25
N GLU A 48 5.36 2.79 2.95
CA GLU A 48 5.49 2.79 4.42
C GLU A 48 6.37 3.97 4.86
N TYR A 49 7.50 4.16 4.17
CA TYR A 49 8.38 5.30 4.40
C TYR A 49 7.67 6.63 4.15
N THR A 50 7.04 6.82 3.00
CA THR A 50 6.33 8.07 2.67
C THR A 50 5.20 8.36 3.67
N GLN A 51 4.48 7.33 4.13
CA GLN A 51 3.40 7.50 5.11
C GLN A 51 3.92 7.98 6.47
N MET A 52 5.04 7.45 6.95
CA MET A 52 5.66 7.85 8.21
C MET A 52 6.39 9.20 8.08
N ALA A 53 7.23 9.35 7.06
CA ALA A 53 8.00 10.57 6.79
C ALA A 53 7.09 11.77 6.50
N GLY A 54 5.94 11.54 5.85
CA GLY A 54 4.93 12.57 5.56
C GLY A 54 4.24 13.16 6.79
N ARG A 55 4.50 12.62 8.00
CA ARG A 55 4.08 13.26 9.26
C ARG A 55 5.02 14.37 9.70
N ALA A 56 6.19 14.51 9.07
CA ALA A 56 7.10 15.62 9.31
C ALA A 56 6.63 16.89 8.59
N GLY A 57 6.72 18.02 9.28
CA GLY A 57 6.28 19.33 8.80
C GLY A 57 4.81 19.61 9.12
N ARG A 58 4.58 20.66 9.90
CA ARG A 58 3.22 21.12 10.22
C ARG A 58 2.86 22.29 9.30
N ARG A 59 1.85 22.08 8.44
CA ARG A 59 1.38 23.08 7.49
C ARG A 59 1.01 24.40 8.20
N GLY A 60 1.64 25.48 7.77
CA GLY A 60 1.41 26.83 8.32
C GLY A 60 2.14 27.14 9.63
N LEU A 61 2.92 26.19 10.19
CA LEU A 61 3.71 26.39 11.40
C LEU A 61 5.21 26.19 11.15
N ASP A 62 5.57 25.21 10.32
CA ASP A 62 6.95 24.92 9.95
C ASP A 62 7.16 25.22 8.47
N GLU A 63 8.31 25.80 8.10
CA GLU A 63 8.68 26.02 6.69
C GLU A 63 8.89 24.69 5.97
N ASN A 64 9.66 23.80 6.59
CA ASN A 64 10.04 22.49 6.06
C ASN A 64 9.83 21.40 7.13
N GLY A 65 9.53 20.18 6.70
CA GLY A 65 9.55 18.99 7.55
C GLY A 65 10.94 18.37 7.62
N THR A 66 11.41 18.01 8.82
CA THR A 66 12.71 17.32 8.98
C THR A 66 12.51 15.83 9.17
N VAL A 67 13.24 15.02 8.41
CA VAL A 67 13.25 13.56 8.55
C VAL A 67 14.68 13.10 8.81
N ILE A 68 14.88 12.30 9.86
CA ILE A 68 16.18 11.77 10.25
C ILE A 68 16.11 10.24 10.24
N LEU A 69 17.06 9.58 9.58
CA LEU A 69 17.21 8.14 9.62
C LEU A 69 18.44 7.78 10.47
N ILE A 70 18.25 6.99 11.52
CA ILE A 70 19.33 6.50 12.37
C ILE A 70 19.86 5.19 11.77
N CYS A 71 21.14 5.20 11.40
CA CYS A 71 21.85 4.01 10.92
C CYS A 71 22.61 3.36 12.09
N LYS A 72 22.00 2.40 12.78
CA LYS A 72 22.62 1.69 13.91
C LYS A 72 23.55 0.54 13.53
N SER A 73 23.49 0.08 12.28
CA SER A 73 24.31 -1.02 11.75
C SER A 73 25.75 -0.56 11.54
N GLU A 74 26.74 -1.43 11.79
CA GLU A 74 28.16 -1.17 11.50
C GLU A 74 28.39 -0.85 10.02
N LYS A 75 27.54 -1.40 9.14
CA LYS A 75 27.53 -1.08 7.71
C LYS A 75 26.42 -0.08 7.42
N VAL A 76 26.81 1.04 6.81
CA VAL A 76 25.91 2.03 6.23
C VAL A 76 25.04 1.34 5.17
N PRO A 77 23.71 1.56 5.17
CA PRO A 77 22.84 1.01 4.15
C PRO A 77 23.27 1.44 2.75
N ASP A 78 23.19 0.51 1.80
CA ASP A 78 23.54 0.74 0.41
C ASP A 78 22.70 1.89 -0.19
N ILE A 79 23.37 2.78 -0.93
CA ILE A 79 22.71 3.93 -1.58
C ILE A 79 21.51 3.52 -2.45
N PRO A 80 21.60 2.46 -3.30
CA PRO A 80 20.46 2.02 -4.10
C PRO A 80 19.26 1.58 -3.27
N SER A 81 19.51 0.92 -2.13
CA SER A 81 18.48 0.45 -1.21
C SER A 81 17.76 1.63 -0.54
N LEU A 82 18.51 2.66 -0.10
CA LEU A 82 17.95 3.89 0.45
C LEU A 82 17.18 4.70 -0.60
N GLN A 83 17.72 4.84 -1.82
CA GLN A 83 17.03 5.50 -2.92
C GLN A 83 15.75 4.76 -3.30
N GLY A 84 15.79 3.43 -3.31
CA GLY A 84 14.62 2.59 -3.53
C GLY A 84 13.54 2.86 -2.48
N MET A 85 13.89 2.94 -1.20
CA MET A 85 12.95 3.25 -0.11
C MET A 85 12.42 4.70 -0.18
N MET A 86 13.29 5.70 -0.40
CA MET A 86 12.92 7.11 -0.28
C MET A 86 12.27 7.69 -1.54
N LEU A 87 12.72 7.26 -2.72
CA LEU A 87 12.33 7.80 -4.03
C LEU A 87 11.63 6.75 -4.91
N GLY A 88 11.52 5.52 -4.46
CA GLY A 88 10.88 4.44 -5.21
C GLY A 88 9.40 4.68 -5.43
N LYS A 89 8.85 4.00 -6.44
CA LYS A 89 7.41 4.02 -6.71
C LYS A 89 6.67 3.31 -5.57
N PRO A 90 5.61 3.90 -5.00
CA PRO A 90 4.74 3.20 -4.06
C PRO A 90 4.21 1.89 -4.67
N MET A 91 4.03 0.89 -3.81
CA MET A 91 3.48 -0.40 -4.21
C MET A 91 2.08 -0.20 -4.80
N ARG A 92 1.74 -0.97 -5.84
CA ARG A 92 0.39 -0.93 -6.41
C ARG A 92 -0.60 -1.49 -5.41
N LEU A 93 -1.81 -0.93 -5.40
CA LEU A 93 -2.90 -1.47 -4.61
C LEU A 93 -3.28 -2.84 -5.18
N GLU A 94 -3.23 -3.88 -4.36
CA GLU A 94 -3.65 -5.23 -4.72
C GLU A 94 -4.95 -5.59 -4.01
N SER A 95 -5.80 -6.35 -4.70
CA SER A 95 -7.04 -6.84 -4.11
C SER A 95 -6.76 -7.85 -3.00
N GLN A 96 -7.25 -7.55 -1.80
CA GLN A 96 -7.27 -8.50 -0.68
C GLN A 96 -8.59 -9.30 -0.60
N PHE A 97 -9.39 -9.28 -1.67
CA PHE A 97 -10.66 -10.00 -1.72
C PHE A 97 -10.43 -11.51 -1.57
N LYS A 98 -11.06 -12.09 -0.54
CA LYS A 98 -11.05 -13.52 -0.23
C LYS A 98 -12.47 -13.96 0.09
N LEU A 99 -12.90 -15.07 -0.48
CA LEU A 99 -14.15 -15.70 -0.11
C LEU A 99 -14.03 -16.34 1.26
N THR A 100 -14.93 -15.96 2.15
CA THR A 100 -15.07 -16.55 3.48
C THR A 100 -16.42 -17.25 3.58
N TYR A 101 -16.49 -18.32 4.38
CA TYR A 101 -17.75 -19.03 4.61
C TYR A 101 -18.85 -18.11 5.13
N ALA A 102 -18.52 -17.20 6.05
CA ALA A 102 -19.48 -16.22 6.56
C ALA A 102 -20.08 -15.34 5.46
N MET A 103 -19.27 -14.92 4.48
CA MET A 103 -19.74 -14.14 3.34
C MET A 103 -20.68 -14.96 2.46
N ILE A 104 -20.33 -16.21 2.15
CA ILE A 104 -21.18 -17.12 1.35
C ILE A 104 -22.53 -17.34 2.04
N LEU A 105 -22.52 -17.66 3.34
CA LEU A 105 -23.74 -17.89 4.11
C LEU A 105 -24.62 -16.63 4.19
N ASN A 106 -24.01 -15.45 4.37
CA ASN A 106 -24.75 -14.19 4.39
C ASN A 106 -25.37 -13.86 3.03
N LEU A 107 -24.69 -14.17 1.92
CA LEU A 107 -25.23 -13.98 0.57
C LEU A 107 -26.33 -14.98 0.24
N LEU A 108 -26.18 -16.25 0.61
CA LEU A 108 -27.23 -17.26 0.44
C LEU A 108 -28.49 -16.93 1.26
N ARG A 109 -28.34 -16.25 2.40
CA ARG A 109 -29.47 -15.75 3.19
C ARG A 109 -30.18 -14.57 2.52
N VAL A 110 -29.46 -13.73 1.79
CA VAL A 110 -30.00 -12.57 1.07
C VAL A 110 -30.22 -13.01 -0.38
N GLU A 111 -31.35 -13.66 -0.67
CA GLU A 111 -31.72 -14.29 -1.96
C GLU A 111 -31.63 -13.38 -3.21
N ARG A 112 -31.25 -12.11 -3.06
CA ARG A 112 -31.15 -11.10 -4.13
C ARG A 112 -29.76 -10.98 -4.75
N VAL A 113 -28.70 -11.52 -4.13
CA VAL A 113 -27.32 -11.35 -4.64
C VAL A 113 -26.62 -12.70 -4.71
N SER A 114 -26.26 -13.12 -5.92
CA SER A 114 -25.48 -14.35 -6.09
C SER A 114 -24.01 -14.12 -5.72
N VAL A 115 -23.37 -15.17 -5.20
CA VAL A 115 -21.93 -15.14 -4.90
C VAL A 115 -21.12 -14.89 -6.17
N VAL A 116 -21.58 -15.42 -7.31
CA VAL A 116 -20.92 -15.25 -8.61
C VAL A 116 -20.92 -13.77 -9.01
N ASP A 117 -22.07 -13.10 -8.90
CA ASP A 117 -22.17 -11.68 -9.22
C ASP A 117 -21.25 -10.83 -8.35
N MET A 118 -21.13 -11.16 -7.05
CA MET A 118 -20.21 -10.48 -6.15
C MET A 118 -18.74 -10.69 -6.56
N MET A 119 -18.36 -11.91 -6.95
CA MET A 119 -17.00 -12.19 -7.43
C MET A 119 -16.69 -11.41 -8.70
N SER A 120 -17.63 -11.39 -9.65
CA SER A 120 -17.50 -10.65 -10.90
C SER A 120 -17.30 -9.15 -10.66
N HIS A 121 -17.94 -8.56 -9.66
CA HIS A 121 -17.76 -7.14 -9.35
C HIS A 121 -16.61 -6.85 -8.36
N SER A 122 -15.81 -7.86 -8.00
CA SER A 122 -14.69 -7.69 -7.07
C SER A 122 -13.52 -6.93 -7.72
N TYR A 123 -12.77 -6.16 -6.92
CA TYR A 123 -11.58 -5.43 -7.40
C TYR A 123 -10.51 -6.36 -8.01
N ARG A 124 -10.53 -7.65 -7.64
CA ARG A 124 -9.62 -8.65 -8.21
C ARG A 124 -9.95 -8.92 -9.68
N GLU A 125 -11.23 -9.00 -10.02
CA GLU A 125 -11.69 -9.29 -11.39
C GLU A 125 -11.74 -8.04 -12.27
N PHE A 126 -11.74 -6.85 -11.67
CA PHE A 126 -11.77 -5.57 -12.37
C PHE A 126 -10.69 -5.43 -13.46
N HIS A 127 -9.44 -5.82 -13.17
CA HIS A 127 -8.35 -5.73 -14.16
C HIS A 127 -8.47 -6.74 -15.30
N SER A 128 -9.03 -7.93 -15.04
CA SER A 128 -9.34 -8.93 -16.06
C SER A 128 -10.46 -8.44 -16.97
N GLN A 129 -11.52 -7.86 -16.40
CA GLN A 129 -12.62 -7.27 -17.14
C GLN A 129 -12.23 -6.06 -17.96
N GLN A 130 -11.35 -5.20 -17.44
CA GLN A 130 -10.85 -4.05 -18.21
C GLN A 130 -10.11 -4.48 -19.48
N LYS A 131 -9.44 -5.64 -19.46
CA LYS A 131 -8.70 -6.20 -20.60
C LYS A 131 -9.55 -7.06 -21.54
N LEU A 132 -10.76 -7.45 -21.15
CA LEU A 132 -11.67 -8.25 -21.99
C LEU A 132 -11.88 -7.67 -23.40
N PRO A 133 -12.16 -6.38 -23.61
CA PRO A 133 -12.38 -5.85 -24.95
C PRO A 133 -11.14 -5.98 -25.84
N GLU A 134 -9.94 -5.69 -25.30
CA GLU A 134 -8.68 -5.87 -26.04
C GLU A 134 -8.42 -7.34 -26.36
N ASN A 135 -8.66 -8.22 -25.39
CA ASN A 135 -8.49 -9.66 -25.59
C ASN A 135 -9.48 -10.20 -26.63
N MET A 136 -10.72 -9.70 -26.68
CA MET A 136 -11.70 -10.06 -27.70
C MET A 136 -11.25 -9.63 -29.10
N ILE A 137 -10.66 -8.45 -29.25
CA ILE A 137 -10.13 -7.99 -30.53
C ILE A 137 -9.00 -8.91 -31.00
N LYS A 138 -8.01 -9.17 -30.14
CA LYS A 138 -6.89 -10.08 -30.43
C LYS A 138 -7.36 -11.48 -30.78
N LEU A 139 -8.37 -11.99 -30.06
CA LEU A 139 -8.91 -13.33 -30.30
C LEU A 139 -9.60 -13.42 -31.67
N ARG A 140 -10.31 -12.36 -32.09
CA ARG A 140 -10.88 -12.27 -33.45
C ARG A 140 -9.80 -12.18 -34.53
N GLU A 141 -8.70 -11.48 -34.28
CA GLU A 141 -7.57 -11.40 -35.20
C GLU A 141 -6.92 -12.78 -35.38
N VAL A 142 -6.60 -13.47 -34.28
CA VAL A 142 -6.03 -14.82 -34.32
C VAL A 142 -6.98 -15.83 -34.96
N GLN A 143 -8.30 -15.73 -34.70
CA GLN A 143 -9.29 -16.58 -35.37
C GLN A 143 -9.34 -16.36 -36.88
N LYS A 144 -9.18 -15.11 -37.34
CA LYS A 144 -9.11 -14.80 -38.78
C LYS A 144 -7.84 -15.36 -39.42
N GLU A 145 -6.70 -15.25 -38.74
CA GLU A 145 -5.44 -15.83 -39.20
C GLU A 145 -5.51 -17.36 -39.26
N PHE A 146 -6.09 -17.99 -38.22
CA PHE A 146 -6.27 -19.45 -38.19
C PHE A 146 -7.18 -19.95 -39.32
N ALA A 147 -8.25 -19.21 -39.63
CA ALA A 147 -9.15 -19.55 -40.74
C ALA A 147 -8.51 -19.36 -42.14
N GLN A 148 -7.35 -18.70 -42.23
CA GLN A 148 -6.61 -18.48 -43.48
C GLN A 148 -5.44 -19.47 -43.65
N LEU A 149 -5.17 -20.32 -42.66
CA LEU A 149 -4.17 -21.39 -42.79
C LEU A 149 -4.76 -22.55 -43.63
N PRO A 150 -3.95 -23.17 -44.51
CA PRO A 150 -4.39 -24.28 -45.38
C PRO A 150 -4.69 -25.57 -44.61
#